data_AF-A0A838P415-F1
#
_entry.id   AF-A0A838P415-F1
#
_cell.length_a   1.000
_cell.length_b   1.000
_cell.length_c   1.000
_cell.angle_alpha   90.00
_cell.angle_beta   90.00
_cell.angle_gamma   90.00
#
_symmetry.space_group_name_H-M   'P 1'
#
loop_
_entity.id
_entity.type
_entity.pdbx_description
1 polymer ?
#
loop_
_entity_poly.entity_id
_entity_poly.type
_entity_poly.pdbx_seq_one_letter_code
_entity_poly.pdbx_strand_id
1 'polypeptide(L)'
;MFAAGLLLAPVERPTAADPPAPDWDRLARGILSETNRVRRDPEGYARLLEQMLPRFDGTLLDRPGRRALRTEEGARAVREAVRALRDTRAMGGLVWSKGMAAGARDHVRDQGPTGGMDIGAATAARRPNG
;
A
#
# COMPACT_ATOMS: atom_id res chain seq x y z
N MET A 1 10.31 -50.04 -39.81
CA MET A 1 9.56 -49.35 -38.74
C MET A 1 10.55 -48.58 -37.87
N PHE A 2 10.72 -47.28 -38.09
CA PHE A 2 11.61 -46.45 -37.27
C PHE A 2 10.82 -45.83 -36.12
N ALA A 3 11.13 -46.23 -34.90
CA ALA A 3 10.60 -45.62 -33.68
C ALA A 3 11.39 -44.34 -33.38
N ALA A 4 10.82 -43.18 -33.70
CA ALA A 4 11.35 -41.89 -33.28
C ALA A 4 10.86 -41.59 -31.86
N GLY A 5 11.68 -41.92 -30.86
CA GLY A 5 11.46 -41.50 -29.48
C GLY A 5 11.86 -40.04 -29.31
N LEU A 6 10.89 -39.13 -29.28
CA LEU A 6 11.11 -37.73 -28.95
C LEU A 6 11.33 -37.61 -27.43
N LEU A 7 12.58 -37.44 -27.01
CA LEU A 7 12.96 -37.19 -25.62
C LEU A 7 12.48 -35.78 -25.23
N LEU A 8 11.39 -35.68 -24.48
CA LEU A 8 11.04 -34.43 -23.78
C LEU A 8 12.13 -34.17 -22.73
N ALA A 9 13.05 -33.24 -23.01
CA ALA A 9 13.87 -32.66 -21.97
C ALA A 9 12.95 -31.86 -21.01
N PRO A 10 13.13 -31.97 -19.68
CA PRO A 10 12.45 -31.07 -18.76
C PRO A 10 12.88 -29.65 -19.09
N VAL A 11 11.91 -28.76 -19.34
CA VAL A 11 12.18 -27.32 -19.37
C VAL A 11 12.56 -26.94 -17.94
N GLU A 12 13.86 -26.88 -17.67
CA GLU A 12 14.39 -26.28 -16.46
C GLU A 12 13.96 -24.82 -16.49
N ARG A 13 12.95 -24.48 -15.69
CA ARG A 13 12.62 -23.08 -15.44
C ARG A 13 13.88 -22.48 -14.83
N PRO A 14 14.41 -21.36 -15.37
CA PRO A 14 15.42 -20.61 -14.66
C PRO A 14 14.86 -20.37 -13.25
N THR A 15 15.53 -20.88 -12.23
CA THR A 15 15.29 -20.48 -10.86
C THR A 15 15.79 -19.04 -10.77
N ALA A 16 14.98 -18.11 -11.28
CA ALA A 16 15.14 -16.72 -10.92
C ALA A 16 15.08 -16.70 -9.40
N ALA A 17 16.24 -16.48 -8.77
CA ALA A 17 16.35 -16.32 -7.34
C ALA A 17 15.21 -15.40 -6.90
N ASP A 18 14.50 -15.78 -5.84
CA ASP A 18 13.42 -14.96 -5.31
C ASP A 18 13.92 -13.51 -5.20
N PRO A 19 13.13 -12.52 -5.65
CA PRO A 19 13.55 -11.13 -5.55
C PRO A 19 13.91 -10.84 -4.09
N PRO A 20 14.98 -10.06 -3.84
CA PRO A 20 15.37 -9.74 -2.48
C PRO A 20 14.17 -9.17 -1.72
N ALA A 21 14.05 -9.53 -0.45
CA ALA A 21 12.97 -9.06 0.40
C ALA A 21 12.85 -7.52 0.30
N PRO A 22 11.63 -6.96 0.29
CA PRO A 22 11.45 -5.53 0.18
C PRO A 22 12.15 -4.77 1.30
N ASP A 23 12.73 -3.61 0.98
CA ASP A 23 13.28 -2.69 1.98
C ASP A 23 12.13 -1.98 2.72
N TRP A 24 11.66 -2.63 3.78
CA TRP A 24 10.56 -2.14 4.62
C TRP A 24 10.90 -0.85 5.35
N ASP A 25 12.18 -0.66 5.66
CA ASP A 25 12.69 0.49 6.38
C ASP A 25 12.62 1.76 5.52
N ARG A 26 13.00 1.62 4.24
CA ARG A 26 12.81 2.65 3.23
C ARG A 26 11.33 2.91 2.96
N LEU A 27 10.50 1.87 2.86
CA LEU A 27 9.06 2.04 2.65
C LEU A 27 8.43 2.84 3.80
N ALA A 28 8.73 2.48 5.05
CA ALA A 28 8.18 3.15 6.22
C ALA A 28 8.60 4.63 6.29
N ARG A 29 9.87 4.94 5.99
CA ARG A 29 10.34 6.33 5.87
C ARG A 29 9.64 7.08 4.74
N GLY A 30 9.39 6.42 3.60
CA GLY A 30 8.61 6.97 2.49
C GLY A 30 7.18 7.32 2.89
N ILE A 31 6.50 6.44 3.64
CA ILE A 31 5.15 6.69 4.17
C ILE A 31 5.13 7.91 5.10
N LEU A 32 6.10 8.02 6.01
CA LEU A 32 6.23 9.20 6.87
C LEU A 32 6.42 10.48 6.05
N SER A 33 7.28 10.42 5.02
CA SER A 33 7.53 11.56 4.12
C SER A 33 6.25 11.99 3.40
N GLU A 34 5.51 11.05 2.82
CA GLU A 34 4.29 11.35 2.06
C GLU A 34 3.18 11.88 2.98
N THR A 35 3.04 11.30 4.17
CA THR A 35 2.11 11.80 5.20
C THR A 35 2.45 13.23 5.59
N ASN A 36 3.73 13.54 5.77
CA ASN A 36 4.18 14.90 6.07
C ASN A 36 3.96 15.87 4.91
N ARG A 37 4.01 15.41 3.67
CA ARG A 37 3.70 16.23 2.49
C ARG A 37 2.26 16.72 2.55
N VAL A 38 1.32 15.81 2.82
CA VAL A 38 -0.11 16.15 3.00
C VAL A 38 -0.31 17.10 4.19
N ARG A 39 0.34 16.82 5.33
CA ARG A 39 0.17 17.62 6.55
C ARG A 39 0.71 19.04 6.41
N ARG A 40 1.88 19.21 5.79
CA ARG A 40 2.58 20.50 5.71
C ARG A 40 2.03 21.40 4.62
N ASP A 41 1.60 20.83 3.49
CA ASP A 41 1.07 21.57 2.35
C ASP A 41 -0.15 20.84 1.77
N PRO A 42 -1.29 20.86 2.47
CA PRO A 42 -2.50 20.19 2.00
C PRO A 42 -3.01 20.79 0.69
N GLU A 43 -2.85 22.10 0.48
CA GLU A 43 -3.24 22.77 -0.77
C GLU A 43 -2.38 22.32 -1.96
N GLY A 44 -1.06 22.24 -1.80
CA GLY A 44 -0.18 21.68 -2.82
C GLY A 44 -0.43 20.21 -3.09
N TYR A 45 -0.81 19.45 -2.08
CA TYR A 45 -1.24 18.07 -2.27
C TYR A 45 -2.56 17.99 -3.04
N ALA A 46 -3.50 18.90 -2.80
CA ALA A 46 -4.75 18.99 -3.57
C ALA A 46 -4.45 19.24 -5.07
N ARG A 47 -3.55 20.18 -5.39
CA ARG A 47 -3.11 20.43 -6.78
C ARG A 47 -2.47 19.22 -7.45
N LEU A 48 -1.78 18.37 -6.69
CA LEU A 48 -1.24 17.11 -7.19
C LEU A 48 -2.36 16.13 -7.57
N LEU A 49 -3.35 15.96 -6.69
CA LEU A 49 -4.48 15.05 -6.92
C LEU A 49 -5.37 15.52 -8.08
N GLU A 50 -5.55 16.84 -8.25
CA GLU A 50 -6.34 17.40 -9.36
C GLU A 50 -5.77 17.00 -10.73
N GLN A 51 -4.45 16.85 -10.86
CA GLN A 51 -3.80 16.41 -12.11
C GLN A 51 -4.17 14.98 -12.50
N MET A 52 -4.76 14.19 -11.59
CA MET A 52 -5.25 12.85 -11.88
C MET A 52 -6.63 12.86 -12.55
N LEU A 53 -7.43 13.91 -12.36
CA LEU A 53 -8.83 13.97 -12.82
C LEU A 53 -8.98 13.77 -14.34
N PRO A 54 -8.15 14.37 -15.22
CA PRO A 54 -8.29 14.18 -16.66
C PRO A 54 -8.00 12.76 -17.14
N ARG A 55 -7.41 11.90 -16.28
CA ARG A 55 -7.04 10.52 -16.61
C ARG A 55 -8.16 9.52 -16.30
N PHE A 56 -9.28 9.98 -15.77
CA PHE A 56 -10.43 9.13 -15.51
C PHE A 56 -11.38 9.12 -16.72
N ASP A 57 -11.74 7.90 -17.14
CA ASP A 57 -12.89 7.62 -18.00
C ASP A 57 -13.90 6.79 -17.20
N GLY A 58 -14.94 7.45 -16.69
CA GLY A 58 -15.84 6.86 -15.70
C GLY A 58 -15.11 6.39 -14.45
N THR A 59 -15.04 5.08 -14.24
CA THR A 59 -14.31 4.44 -13.14
C THR A 59 -12.94 3.87 -13.57
N LEU A 60 -12.56 4.01 -14.83
CA LEU A 60 -11.28 3.57 -15.35
C LEU A 60 -10.25 4.71 -15.24
N LEU A 61 -9.18 4.48 -14.49
CA LEU A 61 -8.05 5.39 -14.38
C LEU A 61 -6.94 4.97 -15.34
N ASP A 62 -6.63 5.83 -16.31
CA ASP A 62 -5.46 5.69 -17.16
C ASP A 62 -4.17 5.97 -16.37
N ARG A 63 -3.20 5.08 -16.56
CA ARG A 63 -1.90 5.11 -15.88
C ARG A 63 -0.81 4.91 -16.93
N PRO A 64 -0.18 5.99 -17.42
CA PRO A 64 0.84 5.88 -18.46
C PRO A 64 1.91 4.84 -18.14
N GLY A 65 2.17 3.93 -19.07
CA GLY A 65 3.14 2.83 -18.91
C GLY A 65 2.70 1.70 -17.97
N ARG A 66 1.44 1.68 -17.52
CA ARG A 66 0.84 0.63 -16.68
C ARG A 66 -0.52 0.24 -17.26
N ARG A 67 -1.04 -0.92 -16.83
CA ARG A 67 -2.44 -1.26 -17.12
C ARG A 67 -3.37 -0.26 -16.43
N ALA A 68 -4.43 0.15 -17.10
CA ALA A 68 -5.47 0.98 -16.51
C ALA A 68 -6.04 0.33 -15.24
N LEU A 69 -6.41 1.15 -14.26
CA LEU A 69 -6.96 0.70 -12.97
C LEU A 69 -8.47 0.91 -12.98
N ARG A 70 -9.25 -0.13 -12.71
CA ARG A 70 -10.68 0.01 -12.46
C ARG A 70 -10.90 0.35 -10.98
N THR A 71 -11.61 1.43 -10.74
CA THR A 71 -12.00 1.90 -9.40
C THR A 71 -13.49 1.65 -9.19
N GLU A 72 -13.97 1.82 -7.97
CA GLU A 72 -15.42 1.72 -7.68
C GLU A 72 -16.09 3.09 -7.78
N GLU A 73 -15.44 4.14 -7.26
CA GLU A 73 -16.00 5.48 -7.14
C GLU A 73 -15.57 6.44 -8.26
N GLY A 74 -14.47 6.13 -8.96
CA GLY A 74 -13.92 6.98 -10.02
C GLY A 74 -13.44 8.35 -9.53
N ALA A 75 -13.50 9.33 -10.42
CA ALA A 75 -13.03 10.68 -10.16
C ALA A 75 -13.78 11.41 -9.01
N ARG A 76 -14.92 10.89 -8.54
CA ARG A 76 -15.66 11.48 -7.41
C ARG A 76 -14.83 11.47 -6.13
N ALA A 77 -14.21 10.34 -5.79
CA ALA A 77 -13.38 10.21 -4.60
C ALA A 77 -12.21 11.20 -4.61
N VAL A 78 -11.58 11.40 -5.78
CA VAL A 78 -10.51 12.39 -5.96
C VAL A 78 -11.01 13.81 -5.71
N ARG A 79 -12.17 14.19 -6.25
CA ARG A 79 -12.76 15.52 -6.01
C ARG A 79 -13.11 15.76 -4.54
N GLU A 80 -13.61 14.73 -3.85
CA GLU A 80 -13.89 14.80 -2.41
C GLU A 80 -12.61 15.02 -1.61
N ALA A 81 -11.55 14.26 -1.90
CA ALA A 81 -10.25 14.44 -1.27
C ALA A 81 -9.68 15.84 -1.53
N VAL A 82 -9.77 16.36 -2.75
CA VAL A 82 -9.33 17.72 -3.11
C VAL A 82 -10.07 18.78 -2.29
N ARG A 83 -11.40 18.65 -2.13
CA ARG A 83 -12.18 19.57 -1.29
C ARG A 83 -11.72 19.52 0.16
N ALA A 84 -11.65 18.32 0.74
CA ALA A 84 -11.21 18.14 2.12
C ALA A 84 -9.80 18.71 2.36
N LEU A 85 -8.87 18.52 1.42
CA LEU A 85 -7.52 19.07 1.51
C LEU A 85 -7.49 20.59 1.43
N ARG A 86 -8.30 21.21 0.57
CA ARG A 86 -8.41 22.67 0.48
C ARG A 86 -8.97 23.31 1.75
N ASP A 87 -9.86 22.60 2.44
CA ASP A 87 -10.44 23.04 3.71
C ASP A 87 -9.53 22.74 4.92
N THR A 88 -8.45 21.97 4.71
CA THR A 88 -7.54 21.56 5.78
C THR A 88 -6.45 22.59 6.00
N ARG A 89 -6.29 23.05 7.25
CA ARG A 89 -5.17 23.91 7.64
C ARG A 89 -3.85 23.12 7.69
N ALA A 90 -2.79 23.70 7.14
CA ALA A 90 -1.43 23.15 7.27
C ALA A 90 -1.00 22.96 8.73
N MET A 91 -0.30 21.85 8.98
CA MET A 91 0.19 21.43 10.29
C MET A 91 1.69 21.08 10.26
N GLY A 92 2.29 21.07 11.46
CA GLY A 92 3.64 20.54 11.65
C GLY A 92 3.75 19.08 11.20
N GLY A 93 4.90 18.75 10.62
CA GLY A 93 5.23 17.38 10.25
C GLY A 93 5.49 16.51 11.48
N LEU A 94 5.14 15.23 11.35
CA LEU A 94 5.50 14.17 12.27
C LEU A 94 7.00 13.86 12.17
N VAL A 95 7.58 13.39 13.27
CA VAL A 95 8.97 12.93 13.35
C VAL A 95 8.98 11.43 13.56
N TRP A 96 9.96 10.75 12.98
CA TRP A 96 10.14 9.33 13.18
C TRP A 96 10.41 8.99 14.65
N SER A 97 9.70 8.00 15.19
CA SER A 97 9.94 7.47 16.53
C SER A 97 10.25 5.98 16.45
N LYS A 98 11.44 5.60 16.93
CA LYS A 98 11.86 4.20 17.00
C LYS A 98 10.92 3.38 17.90
N GLY A 99 10.47 3.96 19.02
CA GLY A 99 9.56 3.29 19.95
C GLY A 99 8.19 3.03 19.34
N MET A 100 7.59 4.02 18.67
CA MET A 100 6.30 3.84 18.00
C MET A 100 6.38 2.84 16.84
N ALA A 101 7.47 2.88 16.06
CA ALA A 101 7.69 1.92 14.98
C ALA A 101 7.83 0.47 15.51
N ALA A 102 8.53 0.28 16.63
CA ALA A 102 8.64 -1.03 17.27
C ALA A 102 7.27 -1.52 17.77
N GLY A 103 6.51 -0.68 18.47
CA GLY A 103 5.17 -1.03 18.96
C GLY A 103 4.18 -1.36 17.83
N ALA A 104 4.20 -0.60 16.73
CA ALA A 104 3.37 -0.90 15.56
C ALA A 104 3.73 -2.25 14.92
N ARG A 105 5.03 -2.59 14.85
CA ARG A 105 5.48 -3.90 14.35
C ARG A 105 5.00 -5.03 15.25
N ASP A 106 5.08 -4.85 16.56
CA ASP A 106 4.62 -5.85 17.51
C ASP A 106 3.09 -6.02 17.45
N HIS A 107 2.33 -4.92 17.28
CA HIS A 107 0.89 -4.98 17.03
C HIS A 107 0.53 -5.75 15.76
N VAL A 108 1.28 -5.57 14.67
CA VAL A 108 1.07 -6.34 13.42
C VAL A 108 1.40 -7.82 13.62
N ARG A 109 2.38 -8.17 14.46
CA ARG A 109 2.68 -9.58 14.78
C ARG A 109 1.53 -10.23 15.54
N ASP A 110 0.86 -9.47 16.40
CA ASP A 110 -0.25 -9.97 17.20
C ASP A 110 -1.55 -10.09 16.38
N GLN A 111 -1.85 -9.08 15.55
CA GLN A 111 -3.11 -9.01 14.77
C GLN A 111 -3.04 -9.63 13.38
N GLY A 112 -1.84 -9.69 12.78
CA GLY A 112 -1.63 -10.23 11.44
C GLY A 112 -2.14 -11.67 11.27
N PRO A 113 -1.82 -12.60 12.18
CA PRO A 113 -2.28 -13.99 12.08
C PRO A 113 -3.79 -14.17 12.21
N THR A 114 -4.49 -13.26 12.89
CA THR A 114 -5.93 -13.33 13.09
C THR A 114 -6.71 -12.62 11.98
N GLY A 115 -6.03 -11.85 11.13
CA GLY A 115 -6.68 -10.92 10.19
C GLY A 115 -7.42 -9.78 10.89
N GLY A 116 -7.14 -9.54 12.17
CA GLY A 116 -7.79 -8.51 12.97
C GLY A 116 -7.36 -7.10 12.59
N MET A 117 -8.29 -6.14 12.66
CA MET A 117 -8.04 -4.71 12.47
C MET A 117 -8.39 -3.90 13.72
N ASP A 118 -8.40 -4.55 14.88
CA ASP A 118 -8.78 -3.91 16.15
C ASP A 118 -7.67 -2.98 16.66
N ILE A 119 -8.07 -2.01 17.48
CA ILE A 119 -7.23 -0.96 18.06
C ILE A 119 -6.43 -1.52 19.25
N GLY A 120 -6.91 -2.58 19.90
CA GLY A 120 -6.23 -3.26 21.01
C GLY A 120 -5.30 -4.39 20.56
N ALA A 121 -4.28 -4.70 21.38
CA ALA A 121 -3.56 -5.96 21.22
C ALA A 121 -4.58 -7.10 21.29
N ALA A 122 -4.41 -8.14 20.47
CA ALA A 122 -5.18 -9.35 20.61
C ALA A 122 -4.76 -9.94 21.95
N THR A 123 -5.45 -9.58 23.03
CA THR A 123 -5.41 -10.35 24.25
C THR A 123 -5.94 -11.72 23.85
N ALA A 124 -5.01 -12.61 23.51
CA ALA A 124 -5.20 -14.04 23.55
C ALA A 124 -5.42 -14.42 25.01
N ALA A 125 -6.53 -13.96 25.59
CA ALA A 125 -7.16 -14.61 26.71
C ALA A 125 -7.80 -15.89 26.15
N ARG A 126 -6.94 -16.85 25.82
CA ARG A 126 -7.25 -18.25 26.02
C ARG A 126 -7.59 -18.35 27.50
N ARG A 127 -8.86 -18.17 27.86
CA ARG A 127 -9.35 -18.69 29.14
C ARG A 127 -9.26 -20.21 29.02
N PRO A 128 -8.38 -20.90 29.78
CA PRO A 128 -8.59 -22.33 29.98
C PRO A 128 -9.92 -22.51 30.72
N ASN A 129 -10.72 -23.45 30.21
CA ASN A 129 -11.99 -23.99 30.67
C ASN A 129 -12.47 -23.57 32.08
N GLY A 130 -13.76 -23.20 32.15
CA GLY A 130 -14.63 -23.45 33.29
C GLY A 130 -15.77 -24.34 32.84
#